data_AF-G8M110-F1
#
_entry.id   AF-G8M110-F1
#
_cell.length_a   1.000
_cell.length_b   1.000
_cell.length_c   1.000
_cell.angle_alpha   90.00
_cell.angle_beta   90.00
_cell.angle_gamma   90.00
#
_symmetry.space_group_name_H-M   'P 1'
#
loop_
_entity.id
_entity.type
_entity.pdbx_description
1 polymer ?
#
loop_
_entity_poly.entity_id
_entity_poly.type
_entity_poly.pdbx_seq_one_letter_code
_entity_poly.pdbx_strand_id
1 'polypeptide(L)'
;MLLKPEEIYTKFNEENIQVIIPKKLLFTLLQQVDRLREILGNEEEIVNNFAIYEYIGNAEMLMVKLYILIAEPYNKKEVIIETSIAEFLVLRDLVFCNYSLPHLREELRPSIRKTYKDFYDYIQGIFEMLEVDEVKAYWDFIKNYQIEGGMLQ
;
A
#
# COMPACT_ATOMS: atom_id res chain seq x y z
N MET A 1 14.55 -22.23 5.33
CA MET A 1 14.73 -21.97 6.77
C MET A 1 13.74 -20.88 7.09
N LEU A 2 12.76 -21.12 7.98
CA LEU A 2 11.77 -20.10 8.31
C LEU A 2 12.51 -18.94 8.98
N LEU A 3 12.48 -17.75 8.36
CA LEU A 3 13.03 -16.53 8.94
C LEU A 3 12.27 -16.22 10.23
N LYS A 4 12.95 -15.58 11.19
CA LYS A 4 12.29 -15.11 12.40
C LYS A 4 11.32 -13.97 12.04
N PRO A 5 10.24 -13.75 12.82
CA PRO A 5 9.30 -12.67 12.56
C PRO A 5 9.95 -11.29 12.40
N GLU A 6 10.97 -10.99 13.21
CA GLU A 6 11.72 -9.73 13.13
C GLU A 6 12.52 -9.60 11.82
N GLU A 7 13.10 -10.70 11.35
CA GLU A 7 13.84 -10.74 10.08
C GLU A 7 12.90 -10.53 8.89
N ILE A 8 11.68 -11.09 8.95
CA ILE A 8 10.63 -10.90 7.95
C ILE A 8 10.14 -9.44 7.97
N TYR A 9 9.94 -8.87 9.16
CA TYR A 9 9.58 -7.46 9.31
C TYR A 9 10.64 -6.53 8.69
N THR A 10 11.92 -6.75 9.01
CA THR A 10 13.03 -5.98 8.41
C THR A 10 13.05 -6.15 6.90
N LYS A 11 12.97 -7.39 6.41
CA LYS A 11 12.90 -7.69 4.97
C LYS A 11 11.79 -6.90 4.28
N PHE A 12 10.58 -6.89 4.85
CA PHE A 12 9.44 -6.25 4.22
C PHE A 12 9.56 -4.72 4.19
N ASN A 13 10.29 -4.13 5.13
CA ASN A 13 10.52 -2.69 5.20
C ASN A 13 11.74 -2.23 4.38
N GLU A 14 12.71 -3.11 4.13
CA GLU A 14 13.97 -2.76 3.44
C GLU A 14 14.04 -3.24 1.98
N GLU A 15 13.41 -4.37 1.63
CA GLU A 15 13.40 -4.86 0.26
C GLU A 15 12.39 -4.09 -0.59
N ASN A 16 12.85 -3.64 -1.76
CA ASN A 16 12.05 -2.81 -2.66
C ASN A 16 11.49 -3.61 -3.84
N ILE A 17 10.26 -3.27 -4.20
CA ILE A 17 9.52 -3.72 -5.37
C ILE A 17 9.32 -2.51 -6.29
N GLN A 18 9.50 -2.73 -7.60
CA GLN A 18 9.16 -1.75 -8.61
C GLN A 18 7.75 -2.02 -9.16
N VAL A 19 6.90 -1.00 -9.13
CA VAL A 19 5.53 -1.08 -9.63
C VAL A 19 5.36 -0.09 -10.77
N ILE A 20 4.88 -0.58 -11.92
CA ILE A 20 4.57 0.25 -13.08
C ILE A 20 3.14 0.78 -12.94
N ILE A 21 2.99 2.10 -12.87
CA ILE A 21 1.71 2.79 -12.74
C ILE A 21 1.38 3.54 -14.04
N PRO A 22 0.22 3.25 -14.68
CA PRO A 22 -0.28 4.10 -15.75
C PRO A 22 -0.54 5.53 -15.23
N LYS A 23 0.06 6.56 -15.86
CA LYS A 23 0.02 7.95 -15.33
C LYS A 23 -1.39 8.48 -15.10
N LYS A 24 -2.35 8.05 -15.94
CA LYS A 24 -3.76 8.43 -15.79
C LYS A 24 -4.43 7.91 -14.51
N LEU A 25 -3.80 6.98 -13.79
CA LEU A 25 -4.25 6.49 -12.49
C LEU A 25 -3.64 7.25 -11.32
N LEU A 26 -2.54 8.01 -11.50
CA LEU A 26 -1.83 8.66 -10.38
C LEU A 26 -2.74 9.54 -9.52
N PHE A 27 -3.58 10.36 -10.16
CA PHE A 27 -4.52 11.20 -9.44
C PHE A 27 -5.57 10.39 -8.67
N THR A 28 -6.09 9.32 -9.28
CA THR A 28 -7.06 8.42 -8.62
C THR A 28 -6.43 7.69 -7.44
N LEU A 29 -5.21 7.18 -7.59
CA LEU A 29 -4.49 6.52 -6.49
C LEU A 29 -4.22 7.50 -5.36
N LEU A 30 -3.79 8.73 -5.66
CA LEU A 30 -3.56 9.75 -4.65
C LEU A 30 -4.82 10.06 -3.83
N GLN A 31 -5.97 10.24 -4.50
CA GLN A 31 -7.26 10.45 -3.81
C GLN A 31 -7.64 9.26 -2.92
N GLN A 32 -7.30 8.04 -3.35
CA GLN A 32 -7.58 6.82 -2.60
C GLN A 32 -6.68 6.69 -1.37
N VAL A 33 -5.41 7.10 -1.46
CA VAL A 33 -4.48 7.10 -0.31
C VAL A 33 -4.92 8.14 0.72
N ASP A 34 -5.32 9.33 0.27
CA ASP A 34 -5.82 10.40 1.14
C ASP A 34 -7.06 9.95 1.94
N ARG A 35 -8.04 9.33 1.27
CA ARG A 35 -9.22 8.76 1.92
C ARG A 35 -8.88 7.64 2.90
N LEU A 36 -7.93 6.78 2.55
CA LEU A 36 -7.47 5.71 3.43
C LEU A 36 -6.81 6.28 4.70
N ARG A 37 -5.97 7.31 4.54
CA ARG A 37 -5.33 8.02 5.66
C ARG A 37 -6.36 8.65 6.58
N GLU A 38 -7.39 9.31 6.03
CA GLU A 38 -8.46 9.91 6.81
C GLU A 38 -9.21 8.85 7.65
N ILE A 39 -9.56 7.71 7.05
CA ILE A 39 -10.26 6.62 7.75
C ILE A 39 -9.38 6.07 8.88
N LEU A 40 -8.11 5.78 8.59
CA LEU A 40 -7.21 5.17 9.58
C LEU A 40 -6.81 6.16 10.69
N GLY A 41 -6.66 7.45 10.39
CA GLY A 41 -6.37 8.46 11.41
C GLY A 41 -7.48 8.57 12.45
N ASN A 42 -8.75 8.40 12.05
CA ASN A 42 -9.86 8.33 13.00
C ASN A 42 -9.78 7.09 13.90
N GLU A 43 -9.23 5.98 13.41
CA GLU A 43 -9.04 4.74 14.19
C GLU A 43 -7.82 4.82 15.11
N GLU A 44 -6.75 5.50 14.69
CA GLU A 44 -5.53 5.74 15.48
C GLU A 44 -5.84 6.49 16.79
N GLU A 45 -6.69 7.51 16.75
CA GLU A 45 -7.12 8.26 17.94
C GLU A 45 -7.88 7.38 18.96
N ILE A 46 -8.44 6.26 18.50
CA ILE A 46 -9.30 5.37 19.31
C ILE A 46 -8.52 4.14 19.79
N VAL A 47 -7.61 3.62 18.97
CA VAL A 47 -6.94 2.33 19.19
C VAL A 47 -5.44 2.51 19.08
N ASN A 48 -4.76 2.48 20.23
CA ASN A 48 -3.29 2.46 20.31
C ASN A 48 -2.72 1.11 19.81
N ASN A 49 -2.73 0.90 18.49
CA ASN A 49 -2.35 -0.35 17.82
C ASN A 49 -1.22 -0.10 16.84
N PHE A 50 -0.07 -0.74 17.08
CA PHE A 50 1.13 -0.61 16.26
C PHE A 50 0.88 -0.87 14.77
N ALA A 51 0.05 -1.86 14.43
CA ALA A 51 -0.29 -2.15 13.05
C ALA A 51 -0.99 -0.99 12.35
N ILE A 52 -1.81 -0.21 13.06
CA ILE A 52 -2.48 0.98 12.50
C ILE A 52 -1.44 2.07 12.23
N TYR A 53 -0.57 2.35 13.20
CA TYR A 53 0.50 3.34 13.04
C TYR A 53 1.42 3.02 11.86
N GLU A 54 1.87 1.77 11.76
CA GLU A 54 2.75 1.34 10.68
C GLU A 54 2.05 1.43 9.32
N TYR A 55 0.79 1.01 9.24
CA TYR A 55 0.02 1.09 8.01
C TYR A 55 -0.23 2.54 7.56
N ILE A 56 -0.48 3.47 8.51
CA ILE A 56 -0.56 4.91 8.23
C ILE A 56 0.77 5.43 7.70
N GLY A 57 1.90 5.12 8.37
CA GLY A 57 3.22 5.55 7.91
C GLY A 57 3.55 5.07 6.49
N ASN A 58 3.23 3.82 6.18
CA ASN A 58 3.39 3.26 4.84
C ASN A 58 2.46 3.95 3.81
N ALA A 59 1.22 4.26 4.18
CA ALA A 59 0.30 5.02 3.33
C ALA A 59 0.81 6.45 3.06
N GLU A 60 1.37 7.13 4.06
CA GLU A 60 1.95 8.46 3.91
C GLU A 60 3.16 8.46 2.99
N MET A 61 4.05 7.46 3.14
CA MET A 61 5.20 7.30 2.25
C MET A 61 4.76 7.06 0.80
N LEU A 62 3.74 6.21 0.59
CA LEU A 62 3.14 6.00 -0.72
C LEU A 62 2.56 7.29 -1.30
N MET A 63 1.87 8.11 -0.49
CA MET A 63 1.32 9.40 -0.90
C MET A 63 2.43 10.35 -1.38
N VAL A 64 3.52 10.49 -0.64
CA VAL A 64 4.68 11.32 -0.99
C VAL A 64 5.28 10.86 -2.32
N LYS A 65 5.51 9.55 -2.48
CA LYS A 65 6.05 8.98 -3.72
C LYS A 65 5.13 9.25 -4.92
N LEU A 66 3.82 9.11 -4.77
CA LEU A 66 2.85 9.44 -5.82
C LEU A 66 2.88 10.92 -6.19
N TYR A 67 3.00 11.85 -5.22
CA TYR A 67 3.12 13.29 -5.50
C TYR A 67 4.36 13.61 -6.33
N ILE A 68 5.51 13.01 -6.02
CA ILE A 68 6.74 13.21 -6.77
C ILE A 68 6.55 12.76 -8.23
N LEU A 69 5.90 11.61 -8.45
CA LEU A 69 5.66 11.06 -9.79
C LEU A 69 4.67 11.87 -10.63
N ILE A 70 3.79 12.67 -10.01
CA ILE A 70 2.91 13.61 -10.73
C ILE A 70 3.74 14.70 -11.44
N ALA A 71 4.89 15.09 -10.88
CA ALA A 71 5.76 16.10 -11.49
C ALA A 71 6.51 15.58 -12.73
N GLU A 72 6.51 14.27 -13.00
CA GLU A 72 7.18 13.73 -14.18
C GLU A 72 6.58 14.24 -15.50
N PRO A 73 7.38 14.41 -16.57
CA PRO A 73 6.91 14.92 -17.87
C PRO A 73 5.70 14.17 -18.46
N TYR A 74 4.73 14.92 -19.01
CA TYR A 74 3.45 14.41 -19.52
C TYR A 74 3.56 13.47 -20.73
N ASN A 75 4.70 13.40 -21.40
CA ASN A 75 4.90 12.58 -22.59
C ASN A 75 4.99 11.07 -22.30
N LYS A 76 5.25 10.67 -21.05
CA LYS A 76 5.24 9.26 -20.65
C LYS A 76 3.81 8.79 -20.35
N LYS A 77 3.48 7.55 -20.75
CA LYS A 77 2.18 6.92 -20.44
C LYS A 77 2.17 6.22 -19.07
N GLU A 78 3.35 5.85 -18.58
CA GLU A 78 3.57 5.08 -17.36
C GLU A 78 4.70 5.74 -16.55
N VAL A 79 4.68 5.50 -15.25
CA VAL A 79 5.75 5.83 -14.30
C VAL A 79 6.08 4.61 -13.47
N ILE A 80 7.28 4.58 -12.91
CA ILE A 80 7.72 3.50 -12.02
C ILE A 80 7.78 4.09 -10.62
N ILE A 81 7.09 3.46 -9.68
CA ILE A 81 7.24 3.73 -8.25
C ILE A 81 8.09 2.61 -7.64
N GLU A 82 9.04 2.98 -6.80
CA GLU A 82 9.81 2.04 -5.98
C GLU A 82 9.23 2.05 -4.57
N THR A 83 8.74 0.91 -4.11
CA THR A 83 8.10 0.75 -2.80
C THR A 83 8.76 -0.35 -2.01
N SER A 84 8.82 -0.26 -0.68
CA SER A 84 9.12 -1.44 0.12
C SER A 84 8.01 -2.51 -0.06
N ILE A 85 8.24 -3.75 0.37
CA ILE A 85 7.17 -4.77 0.35
C ILE A 85 5.99 -4.31 1.23
N ALA A 86 6.27 -3.72 2.40
CA ALA A 86 5.25 -3.20 3.31
C ALA A 86 4.39 -2.09 2.66
N GLU A 87 5.03 -1.12 2.00
CA GLU A 87 4.33 -0.08 1.23
C GLU A 87 3.55 -0.67 0.04
N PHE A 88 4.11 -1.67 -0.64
CA PHE A 88 3.42 -2.38 -1.72
C PHE A 88 2.14 -3.06 -1.22
N LEU A 89 2.16 -3.67 -0.03
CA LEU A 89 0.97 -4.28 0.56
C LEU A 89 -0.14 -3.24 0.78
N VAL A 90 0.21 -2.03 1.24
CA VAL A 90 -0.76 -0.91 1.36
C VAL A 90 -1.33 -0.51 0.00
N LEU A 91 -0.48 -0.36 -1.03
CA LEU A 91 -0.93 -0.07 -2.39
C LEU A 91 -1.87 -1.16 -2.91
N ARG A 92 -1.53 -2.43 -2.65
CA ARG A 92 -2.31 -3.59 -3.06
C ARG A 92 -3.70 -3.57 -2.42
N ASP A 93 -3.78 -3.38 -1.12
CA ASP A 93 -5.06 -3.35 -0.41
C ASP A 93 -5.92 -2.15 -0.84
N LEU A 94 -5.29 -0.99 -1.08
CA LEU A 94 -5.95 0.18 -1.64
C LEU A 94 -6.57 -0.10 -3.02
N VAL A 95 -5.80 -0.70 -3.93
CA VAL A 95 -6.28 -1.04 -5.28
C VAL A 95 -7.36 -2.12 -5.22
N PHE A 96 -7.17 -3.11 -4.35
CA PHE A 96 -8.10 -4.21 -4.15
C PHE A 96 -9.46 -3.71 -3.62
N CYS A 97 -9.46 -2.90 -2.56
CA CYS A 97 -10.67 -2.36 -1.96
C CYS A 97 -11.46 -1.50 -2.95
N ASN A 98 -10.78 -0.61 -3.68
CA ASN A 98 -11.43 0.27 -4.64
C ASN A 98 -11.99 -0.47 -5.86
N TYR A 99 -11.40 -1.59 -6.27
CA TYR A 99 -11.91 -2.40 -7.35
C TYR A 99 -13.02 -3.36 -6.91
N SER A 100 -12.88 -3.97 -5.74
CA SER A 100 -13.76 -5.04 -5.26
C SER A 100 -15.06 -4.52 -4.66
N LEU A 101 -15.03 -3.36 -4.00
CA LEU A 101 -16.21 -2.75 -3.39
C LEU A 101 -17.08 -2.06 -4.46
N PRO A 102 -18.33 -2.48 -4.69
CA PRO A 102 -19.15 -1.96 -5.79
C PRO A 102 -19.33 -0.44 -5.78
N HIS A 103 -19.56 0.14 -4.61
CA HIS A 103 -19.77 1.58 -4.44
C HIS A 103 -18.51 2.39 -4.79
N LEU A 104 -17.30 1.92 -4.42
CA LEU A 104 -16.04 2.57 -4.80
C LEU A 104 -15.72 2.37 -6.28
N ARG A 105 -16.02 1.18 -6.82
CA ARG A 105 -15.82 0.89 -8.24
C ARG A 105 -16.69 1.77 -9.13
N GLU A 106 -17.88 2.12 -8.69
CA GLU A 106 -18.79 3.01 -9.41
C GLU A 106 -18.28 4.46 -9.46
N GLU A 107 -17.59 4.92 -8.41
CA GLU A 107 -16.92 6.23 -8.33
C GLU A 107 -15.77 6.37 -9.35
N LEU A 108 -15.21 5.25 -9.85
CA LEU A 108 -14.20 5.29 -10.90
C LEU A 108 -14.77 5.85 -12.21
N ARG A 109 -14.12 6.89 -12.73
CA ARG A 109 -14.48 7.51 -14.01
C ARG A 109 -14.53 6.45 -15.13
N PRO A 110 -15.54 6.46 -16.01
CA PRO A 110 -15.65 5.48 -17.09
C PRO A 110 -14.39 5.35 -17.95
N SER A 111 -13.68 6.47 -18.18
CA SER A 111 -12.45 6.53 -18.97
C SER A 111 -11.24 5.79 -18.37
N ILE A 112 -11.26 5.49 -17.06
CA ILE A 112 -10.16 4.81 -16.36
C ILE A 112 -10.52 3.38 -15.93
N ARG A 113 -11.80 2.99 -15.89
CA ARG A 113 -12.24 1.67 -15.37
C ARG A 113 -11.49 0.48 -15.93
N LYS A 114 -11.31 0.42 -17.26
CA LYS A 114 -10.56 -0.67 -17.90
C LYS A 114 -9.11 -0.70 -17.41
N THR A 115 -8.44 0.45 -17.41
CA THR A 115 -7.04 0.52 -16.97
C THR A 115 -6.87 0.30 -15.48
N TYR A 116 -7.86 0.69 -14.67
CA TYR A 116 -7.87 0.36 -13.25
C TYR A 116 -7.99 -1.15 -13.03
N LYS A 117 -8.85 -1.84 -13.80
CA LYS A 117 -8.91 -3.30 -13.79
C LYS A 117 -7.58 -3.92 -14.21
N ASP A 118 -7.00 -3.47 -15.32
CA ASP A 118 -5.72 -4.01 -15.81
C ASP A 118 -4.61 -3.80 -14.76
N PHE A 119 -4.64 -2.66 -14.05
CA PHE A 119 -3.73 -2.37 -12.95
C PHE A 119 -3.99 -3.24 -11.70
N TYR A 120 -5.26 -3.47 -11.36
CA TYR A 120 -5.65 -4.41 -10.31
C TYR A 120 -5.10 -5.83 -10.58
N ASP A 121 -5.28 -6.34 -11.80
CA ASP A 121 -4.81 -7.67 -12.18
C ASP A 121 -3.26 -7.73 -12.11
N TYR A 122 -2.57 -6.67 -12.54
CA TYR A 122 -1.11 -6.53 -12.44
C TYR A 122 -0.60 -6.55 -10.99
N ILE A 123 -1.21 -5.74 -10.12
CA ILE A 123 -0.86 -5.69 -8.69
C ILE A 123 -1.08 -7.03 -8.01
N GLN A 124 -2.18 -7.71 -8.32
CA GLN A 124 -2.45 -9.06 -7.81
C GLN A 124 -1.40 -10.06 -8.30
N GLY A 125 -0.94 -9.94 -9.55
CA GLY A 125 0.15 -10.76 -10.07
C GLY A 125 1.48 -10.57 -9.34
N ILE A 126 1.82 -9.34 -8.92
CA ILE A 126 3.01 -9.10 -8.07
C ILE A 126 2.81 -9.74 -6.70
N PHE A 127 1.63 -9.56 -6.11
CA PHE A 127 1.33 -10.11 -4.78
C PHE A 127 1.43 -11.63 -4.75
N GLU A 128 0.99 -12.31 -5.80
CA GLU A 128 1.10 -13.77 -5.95
C GLU A 128 2.54 -14.28 -6.06
N MET A 129 3.51 -13.41 -6.32
CA MET A 129 4.94 -13.76 -6.29
C MET A 129 5.55 -13.70 -4.88
N LEU A 130 4.84 -13.12 -3.90
CA LEU A 130 5.31 -13.08 -2.52
C LEU A 130 5.05 -14.42 -1.82
N GLU A 131 5.97 -14.82 -0.95
CA GLU A 131 5.81 -16.02 -0.13
C GLU A 131 4.66 -15.82 0.88
N VAL A 132 3.60 -16.63 0.74
CA VAL A 132 2.37 -16.50 1.53
C VAL A 132 2.64 -16.59 3.04
N ASP A 133 3.56 -17.47 3.44
CA ASP A 133 3.95 -17.65 4.84
C ASP A 133 4.68 -16.43 5.40
N GLU A 134 5.49 -15.74 4.58
CA GLU A 134 6.16 -14.50 4.99
C GLU A 134 5.16 -13.34 5.11
N VAL A 135 4.24 -13.20 4.16
CA VAL A 135 3.18 -12.18 4.23
C VAL A 135 2.35 -12.36 5.49
N LYS A 136 1.98 -13.60 5.81
CA LYS A 136 1.25 -13.91 7.05
C LYS A 136 2.08 -13.57 8.28
N ALA A 137 3.35 -13.98 8.31
CA ALA A 137 4.24 -13.71 9.44
C ALA A 137 4.46 -12.21 9.68
N TYR A 138 4.58 -11.41 8.61
CA TYR A 138 4.63 -9.95 8.69
C TYR A 138 3.36 -9.38 9.35
N TRP A 139 2.18 -9.74 8.87
CA TRP A 139 0.91 -9.27 9.46
C TRP A 139 0.73 -9.72 10.91
N ASP A 140 1.10 -10.96 11.23
CA ASP A 140 1.02 -11.50 12.58
C ASP A 140 1.99 -10.79 13.52
N PHE A 141 3.19 -10.43 13.05
CA PHE A 141 4.18 -9.68 13.82
C PHE A 141 3.62 -8.32 14.23
N ILE A 142 3.18 -7.51 13.26
CA ILE A 142 2.79 -6.12 13.53
C ILE A 142 1.49 -6.02 14.35
N LYS A 143 0.56 -6.98 14.20
CA LYS A 143 -0.68 -7.04 14.98
C LYS A 143 -0.46 -7.41 16.44
N ASN A 144 0.52 -8.27 16.70
CA ASN A 144 0.83 -8.76 18.04
C ASN A 144 1.97 -7.98 18.69
N TYR A 145 2.55 -7.01 17.99
CA TYR A 145 3.57 -6.13 18.53
C TYR A 145 2.97 -5.32 19.68
N GLN A 146 3.23 -5.78 20.90
CA GLN A 146 2.86 -5.01 22.07
C GLN A 146 3.78 -3.81 22.14
N ILE A 147 3.18 -2.62 22.17
CA ILE A 147 3.89 -1.41 22.55
C ILE A 147 4.20 -1.56 24.05
N GLU A 148 5.28 -2.25 24.39
CA GLU A 148 5.76 -2.31 25.76
C GLU A 148 6.16 -0.89 26.19
N GLY A 149 5.34 -0.27 27.04
CA GLY A 149 5.76 0.86 27.86
C GLY A 149 6.22 2.12 27.14
N GLY A 150 5.53 2.59 26.09
CA GLY A 150 5.57 4.00 25.66
C GLY A 150 6.95 4.60 25.37
N MET A 151 7.95 3.79 25.01
CA MET A 151 9.25 4.29 24.57
C MET A 151 9.73 3.51 23.35
N LEU A 152 9.92 4.26 22.26
CA LEU A 152 10.81 3.90 21.17
C LEU A 152 12.19 3.63 21.77
N GLN A 153 12.67 2.39 21.68
CA GLN A 153 14.11 2.08 21.82
C GLN A 153 14.77 2.16 20.46
#